data_AF-A0A6M0G2I0-F1
#
_entry.id   AF-A0A6M0G2I0-F1
#
_cell.length_a   1.000
_cell.length_b   1.000
_cell.length_c   1.000
_cell.angle_alpha   90.00
_cell.angle_beta   90.00
_cell.angle_gamma   90.00
#
_symmetry.space_group_name_H-M   'P 1'
#
loop_
_entity.id
_entity.type
_entity.pdbx_description
1 polymer ?
#
loop_
_entity_poly.entity_id
_entity_poly.type
_entity_poly.pdbx_seq_one_letter_code
_entity_poly.pdbx_strand_id
1 'polypeptide(L)'
;PNDPGNVEARISLFDNDGNLLASSIGRASTLLGAGGSNNTNDPYLSFTFREAGTYFLKVTRDVDIDDVINDSPNAAIPTPGTYTLQVSLGNPNFAGNVVNTANTSTASGLFAQTEGAGIAGNINLNTPQLTIADQGMISAATAGTGSAGNISIADADSVVLNQGSISTAVESGAIVSVTAPRSNITIEANQLNVSDDSSIISSTAGKGNAGEIEITASDRLSLDNSRISSEVTSTGIGTGGNISLNTDNFSVTSNATISSATAGRGDAGQVEITASDRLSLDNSRISSAVTSTGIGTGGNISLNTDNFSVT
;
A
#
# COMPACT_ATOMS: atom_id res chain seq x y z
N PRO A 1 -27.89 -18.57 23.00
CA PRO A 1 -26.74 -19.48 23.19
C PRO A 1 -25.70 -19.19 22.12
N ASN A 2 -24.59 -18.63 22.56
CA ASN A 2 -23.45 -18.15 21.78
C ASN A 2 -23.07 -19.20 20.72
N ASP A 3 -23.04 -18.79 19.47
CA ASP A 3 -22.46 -19.57 18.38
C ASP A 3 -20.95 -19.27 18.37
N PRO A 4 -20.08 -20.17 18.87
CA PRO A 4 -18.65 -19.94 18.95
C PRO A 4 -17.95 -19.91 17.57
N GLY A 5 -18.70 -20.00 16.47
CA GLY A 5 -18.20 -20.11 15.11
C GLY A 5 -18.25 -18.83 14.26
N ASN A 6 -18.71 -17.68 14.78
CA ASN A 6 -18.66 -16.42 14.02
C ASN A 6 -17.41 -15.63 14.40
N VAL A 7 -16.51 -15.45 13.44
CA VAL A 7 -15.42 -14.49 13.55
C VAL A 7 -15.95 -13.18 12.97
N GLU A 8 -16.18 -12.19 13.82
CA GLU A 8 -16.63 -10.87 13.37
C GLU A 8 -15.43 -9.93 13.31
N ALA A 9 -15.24 -9.27 12.16
CA ALA A 9 -14.26 -8.20 12.03
C ALA A 9 -15.01 -6.87 12.18
N ARG A 10 -14.50 -5.98 13.02
CA ARG A 10 -14.94 -4.60 13.14
C ARG A 10 -13.88 -3.69 12.57
N ILE A 11 -14.28 -2.75 11.74
CA ILE A 11 -13.45 -1.66 11.24
C ILE A 11 -13.97 -0.36 11.88
N SER A 12 -13.10 0.36 12.58
CA SER A 12 -13.39 1.64 13.23
C SER A 12 -12.43 2.71 12.70
N LEU A 13 -12.95 3.86 12.31
CA LEU A 13 -12.21 5.04 11.84
C LEU A 13 -12.20 6.10 12.93
N PHE A 14 -11.03 6.68 13.23
CA PHE A 14 -10.84 7.73 14.21
C PHE A 14 -10.17 8.96 13.59
N ASP A 15 -10.43 10.15 14.15
CA ASP A 15 -9.66 11.37 13.83
C ASP A 15 -8.31 11.42 14.55
N ASN A 16 -7.53 12.47 14.29
CA ASN A 16 -6.22 12.68 14.89
C ASN A 16 -6.25 12.83 16.42
N ASP A 17 -7.37 13.28 16.98
CA ASP A 17 -7.58 13.41 18.42
C ASP A 17 -8.09 12.08 19.03
N GLY A 18 -8.28 11.06 18.19
CA GLY A 18 -8.71 9.73 18.57
C GLY A 18 -10.22 9.60 18.81
N ASN A 19 -11.03 10.54 18.29
CA ASN A 19 -12.48 10.42 18.32
C ASN A 19 -12.96 9.45 17.23
N LEU A 20 -13.86 8.53 17.58
CA LEU A 20 -14.47 7.62 16.61
C LEU A 20 -15.35 8.41 15.63
N LEU A 21 -15.02 8.35 14.35
CA LEU A 21 -15.74 8.98 13.26
C LEU A 21 -16.78 8.07 12.62
N ALA A 22 -16.45 6.79 12.48
CA ALA A 22 -17.34 5.79 11.92
C ALA A 22 -16.87 4.37 12.31
N SER A 23 -17.80 3.42 12.41
CA SER A 23 -17.44 2.00 12.56
C SER A 23 -18.41 1.11 11.80
N SER A 24 -17.94 -0.08 11.43
CA SER A 24 -18.69 -1.11 10.72
C SER A 24 -18.28 -2.48 11.21
N ILE A 25 -19.25 -3.38 11.37
CA ILE A 25 -19.05 -4.75 11.83
C ILE A 25 -19.53 -5.68 10.73
N GLY A 26 -18.69 -6.65 10.36
CA GLY A 26 -19.05 -7.70 9.42
C GLY A 26 -19.20 -9.05 10.11
N ARG A 27 -20.19 -9.82 9.65
CA ARG A 27 -20.56 -11.14 10.15
C ARG A 27 -20.29 -12.21 9.09
N ALA A 28 -19.16 -12.91 9.19
CA ALA A 28 -18.82 -14.01 8.30
C ALA A 28 -18.89 -15.37 9.01
N SER A 29 -19.44 -16.38 8.32
CA SER A 29 -19.44 -17.78 8.78
C SER A 29 -18.06 -18.41 8.56
N THR A 30 -17.55 -19.12 9.56
CA THR A 30 -16.27 -19.87 9.50
C THR A 30 -16.20 -20.97 8.44
N LEU A 31 -17.34 -21.37 7.83
CA LEU A 31 -17.39 -22.45 6.84
C LEU A 31 -16.77 -22.08 5.47
N LEU A 32 -16.55 -20.80 5.19
CA LEU A 32 -16.05 -20.33 3.89
C LEU A 32 -14.53 -20.26 3.77
N GLY A 33 -13.79 -20.51 4.86
CA GLY A 33 -12.33 -20.44 4.86
C GLY A 33 -11.80 -19.05 4.43
N ALA A 34 -10.49 -18.86 4.48
CA ALA A 34 -9.84 -17.61 4.08
C ALA A 34 -9.84 -17.38 2.54
N GLY A 35 -10.82 -17.90 1.80
CA GLY A 35 -10.81 -18.05 0.34
C GLY A 35 -11.57 -17.00 -0.45
N GLY A 36 -11.49 -15.71 -0.06
CA GLY A 36 -12.13 -14.61 -0.77
C GLY A 36 -13.62 -14.47 -0.44
N SER A 37 -14.04 -13.25 -0.10
CA SER A 37 -15.40 -12.95 0.29
C SER A 37 -16.32 -12.73 -0.92
N ASN A 38 -17.52 -13.31 -0.85
CA ASN A 38 -18.55 -13.21 -1.88
C ASN A 38 -19.91 -12.75 -1.32
N ASN A 39 -19.96 -12.11 -0.14
CA ASN A 39 -21.22 -11.74 0.50
C ASN A 39 -21.30 -10.28 0.98
N THR A 40 -22.53 -9.84 1.25
CA THR A 40 -22.91 -8.51 1.76
C THR A 40 -22.61 -8.28 3.25
N ASN A 41 -21.90 -9.21 3.90
CA ASN A 41 -21.75 -9.24 5.36
C ASN A 41 -20.35 -8.89 5.82
N ASP A 42 -19.45 -8.42 4.95
CA ASP A 42 -18.15 -7.93 5.36
C ASP A 42 -18.23 -6.52 5.97
N PRO A 43 -17.32 -6.18 6.90
CA PRO A 43 -17.30 -4.83 7.45
C PRO A 43 -16.92 -3.84 6.34
N TYR A 44 -17.87 -2.96 5.99
CA TYR A 44 -17.69 -1.90 5.01
C TYR A 44 -17.79 -0.53 5.69
N LEU A 45 -16.77 0.31 5.52
CA LEU A 45 -16.74 1.66 6.07
C LEU A 45 -16.59 2.69 4.95
N SER A 46 -17.61 3.53 4.76
CA SER A 46 -17.57 4.67 3.84
C SER A 46 -17.69 5.96 4.63
N PHE A 47 -16.69 6.82 4.52
CA PHE A 47 -16.66 8.10 5.20
C PHE A 47 -16.18 9.20 4.26
N THR A 48 -16.87 10.35 4.25
CA THR A 48 -16.45 11.52 3.49
C THR A 48 -15.73 12.49 4.42
N PHE A 49 -14.42 12.62 4.25
CA PHE A 49 -13.63 13.62 4.95
C PHE A 49 -13.99 15.02 4.46
N ARG A 50 -14.29 15.93 5.39
CA ARG A 50 -14.64 17.34 5.10
C ARG A 50 -13.46 18.29 5.32
N GLU A 51 -12.42 17.81 5.98
CA GLU A 51 -11.22 18.55 6.34
C GLU A 51 -10.00 17.64 6.07
N ALA A 52 -8.85 18.24 5.76
CA ALA A 52 -7.62 17.48 5.62
C ALA A 52 -7.05 17.15 7.02
N GLY A 53 -6.53 15.95 7.21
CA GLY A 53 -6.00 15.52 8.50
C GLY A 53 -5.45 14.09 8.50
N THR A 54 -4.94 13.68 9.65
CA THR A 54 -4.55 12.28 9.92
C THR A 54 -5.75 11.54 10.52
N TYR A 55 -5.99 10.33 10.03
CA TYR A 55 -7.06 9.47 10.50
C TYR A 55 -6.52 8.06 10.75
N PHE A 56 -7.07 7.39 11.75
CA PHE A 56 -6.63 6.04 12.15
C PHE A 56 -7.70 5.03 11.83
N LEU A 57 -7.32 3.93 11.19
CA LEU A 57 -8.19 2.78 11.00
C LEU A 57 -7.79 1.68 11.98
N LYS A 58 -8.72 1.31 12.87
CA LYS A 58 -8.57 0.18 13.79
C LYS A 58 -9.38 -0.98 13.25
N VAL A 59 -8.76 -2.15 13.16
CA VAL A 59 -9.44 -3.40 12.80
C VAL A 59 -9.34 -4.35 13.99
N THR A 60 -10.48 -4.77 14.54
CA THR A 60 -10.54 -5.68 15.68
C THR A 60 -11.32 -6.92 15.34
N ARG A 61 -10.90 -8.06 15.88
CA ARG A 61 -11.75 -9.26 15.97
C ARG A 61 -12.73 -9.04 17.12
N ASP A 62 -14.01 -8.99 16.81
CA ASP A 62 -15.07 -8.92 17.79
C ASP A 62 -15.47 -10.36 18.16
N VAL A 63 -15.25 -10.72 19.42
CA VAL A 63 -15.56 -12.06 19.96
C VAL A 63 -16.86 -12.04 20.77
N ASP A 64 -17.38 -10.85 21.10
CA ASP A 64 -18.60 -10.68 21.89
C ASP A 64 -19.37 -9.41 21.47
N ILE A 65 -20.45 -9.62 20.71
CA ILE A 65 -21.40 -8.57 20.27
C ILE A 65 -22.03 -7.78 21.43
N ASP A 66 -21.97 -8.32 22.65
CA ASP A 66 -22.59 -7.74 23.84
C ASP A 66 -21.60 -6.92 24.69
N ASP A 67 -20.31 -6.89 24.36
CA ASP A 67 -19.35 -6.10 25.11
C ASP A 67 -19.30 -4.68 24.54
N VAL A 68 -19.85 -3.74 25.31
CA VAL A 68 -19.67 -2.30 25.12
C VAL A 68 -18.21 -1.99 25.43
N ILE A 69 -17.30 -2.40 24.54
CA ILE A 69 -15.88 -2.13 24.71
C ILE A 69 -15.69 -0.64 24.48
N ASN A 70 -15.19 -0.02 25.53
CA ASN A 70 -14.76 1.36 25.63
C ASN A 70 -13.70 1.64 24.55
N ASP A 71 -14.16 2.01 23.35
CA ASP A 71 -13.36 2.16 22.12
C ASP A 71 -12.56 3.47 22.14
N SER A 72 -11.85 3.70 23.24
CA SER A 72 -10.85 4.76 23.37
C SER A 72 -9.58 4.33 22.62
N PRO A 73 -8.89 5.25 21.92
CA PRO A 73 -7.56 5.00 21.35
C PRO A 73 -6.53 4.53 22.40
N ASN A 74 -6.81 4.75 23.70
CA ASN A 74 -5.95 4.38 24.82
C ASN A 74 -6.41 3.13 25.60
N ALA A 75 -7.40 2.37 25.10
CA ALA A 75 -7.77 1.11 25.72
C ALA A 75 -6.61 0.11 25.59
N ALA A 76 -6.29 -0.59 26.69
CA ALA A 76 -5.17 -1.54 26.75
C ALA A 76 -5.23 -2.54 25.57
N ILE A 77 -4.14 -2.66 24.84
CA ILE A 77 -3.98 -3.57 23.70
C ILE A 77 -4.25 -5.01 24.19
N PRO A 78 -5.28 -5.71 23.65
CA PRO A 78 -5.46 -7.12 23.94
C PRO A 78 -4.22 -7.91 23.54
N THR A 79 -3.88 -8.94 24.30
CA THR A 79 -2.65 -9.76 24.20
C THR A 79 -2.17 -10.08 22.77
N PRO A 80 -0.85 -10.21 22.53
CA PRO A 80 -0.26 -10.46 21.22
C PRO A 80 -0.89 -11.66 20.50
N GLY A 81 -1.31 -11.45 19.25
CA GLY A 81 -1.83 -12.48 18.35
C GLY A 81 -1.59 -12.11 16.89
N THR A 82 -1.77 -13.08 16.00
CA THR A 82 -1.69 -12.88 14.54
C THR A 82 -2.94 -12.14 14.04
N TYR A 83 -2.76 -11.01 13.35
CA TYR A 83 -3.85 -10.26 12.72
C TYR A 83 -3.84 -10.50 11.21
N THR A 84 -4.88 -11.16 10.70
CA THR A 84 -5.15 -11.21 9.27
C THR A 84 -6.13 -10.09 8.93
N LEU A 85 -5.70 -9.14 8.10
CA LEU A 85 -6.56 -8.11 7.54
C LEU A 85 -7.31 -8.69 6.33
N GLN A 86 -8.63 -8.84 6.44
CA GLN A 86 -9.53 -9.10 5.30
C GLN A 86 -10.52 -7.94 5.20
N VAL A 87 -10.54 -7.23 4.08
CA VAL A 87 -11.41 -6.06 3.84
C VAL A 87 -12.00 -6.16 2.45
N SER A 88 -13.22 -6.68 2.26
CA SER A 88 -13.92 -6.56 0.97
C SER A 88 -14.81 -5.32 0.95
N LEU A 89 -14.87 -4.63 -0.20
CA LEU A 89 -15.88 -3.59 -0.45
C LEU A 89 -16.91 -4.12 -1.47
N GLY A 90 -18.16 -4.23 -1.05
CA GLY A 90 -19.32 -4.31 -1.94
C GLY A 90 -20.27 -3.15 -1.62
N ASN A 91 -20.86 -2.52 -2.64
CA ASN A 91 -22.02 -1.65 -2.44
C ASN A 91 -23.18 -2.08 -3.36
N PRO A 92 -24.34 -2.46 -2.81
CA PRO A 92 -25.55 -2.65 -3.59
C PRO A 92 -26.19 -1.28 -3.90
N ASN A 93 -26.16 -0.91 -5.18
CA ASN A 93 -27.04 0.08 -5.81
C ASN A 93 -26.93 1.54 -5.32
N PHE A 94 -26.12 2.35 -6.02
CA PHE A 94 -26.27 3.81 -6.05
C PHE A 94 -26.48 4.29 -7.51
N ALA A 95 -27.52 5.10 -7.70
CA ALA A 95 -27.96 5.59 -8.99
C ALA A 95 -27.13 6.81 -9.44
N GLY A 96 -26.19 6.59 -10.36
CA GLY A 96 -25.42 7.65 -11.01
C GLY A 96 -24.16 7.06 -11.67
N ASN A 97 -24.09 7.13 -12.99
CA ASN A 97 -23.05 6.49 -13.80
C ASN A 97 -21.71 7.24 -13.70
N VAL A 98 -20.97 7.02 -12.60
CA VAL A 98 -19.55 7.30 -12.47
C VAL A 98 -18.88 5.97 -12.17
N VAL A 99 -18.14 5.44 -13.14
CA VAL A 99 -17.42 4.17 -13.02
C VAL A 99 -16.15 4.43 -12.20
N ASN A 100 -16.17 4.10 -10.90
CA ASN A 100 -14.92 3.93 -10.16
C ASN A 100 -14.33 2.55 -10.56
N THR A 101 -13.21 2.58 -11.28
CA THR A 101 -12.53 1.39 -11.80
C THR A 101 -11.82 0.56 -10.73
N ALA A 102 -11.74 1.01 -9.47
CA ALA A 102 -11.19 0.26 -8.35
C ALA A 102 -12.10 -0.90 -7.86
N ASN A 103 -13.37 -0.94 -8.31
CA ASN A 103 -14.40 -1.85 -7.80
C ASN A 103 -14.83 -2.97 -8.78
N THR A 104 -13.97 -3.36 -9.71
CA THR A 104 -14.23 -4.52 -10.61
C THR A 104 -13.54 -5.81 -10.16
N SER A 105 -12.83 -5.78 -9.02
CA SER A 105 -12.00 -6.89 -8.51
C SER A 105 -12.63 -7.59 -7.31
N THR A 106 -12.49 -8.92 -7.23
CA THR A 106 -12.89 -9.75 -6.06
C THR A 106 -11.91 -9.64 -4.88
N ALA A 107 -10.98 -8.69 -4.93
CA ALA A 107 -9.89 -8.55 -3.98
C ALA A 107 -10.24 -7.67 -2.78
N SER A 108 -9.65 -7.98 -1.62
CA SER A 108 -9.74 -7.12 -0.44
C SER A 108 -8.88 -5.85 -0.55
N GLY A 109 -9.18 -4.77 0.17
CA GLY A 109 -8.24 -3.65 0.26
C GLY A 109 -8.54 -2.51 1.22
N LEU A 110 -7.54 -1.65 1.44
CA LEU A 110 -7.55 -0.44 2.26
C LEU A 110 -7.32 0.78 1.37
N PHE A 111 -8.26 1.74 1.37
CA PHE A 111 -8.27 2.85 0.42
C PHE A 111 -8.40 4.20 1.11
N ALA A 112 -7.59 5.17 0.67
CA ALA A 112 -7.65 6.57 1.09
C ALA A 112 -7.56 7.50 -0.12
N GLN A 113 -8.47 7.33 -1.08
CA GLN A 113 -8.41 7.97 -2.39
C GLN A 113 -9.16 9.32 -2.46
N THR A 114 -8.83 10.14 -3.45
CA THR A 114 -9.56 11.38 -3.78
C THR A 114 -9.86 11.47 -5.27
N GLU A 115 -11.10 11.85 -5.62
CA GLU A 115 -11.51 12.19 -6.99
C GLU A 115 -11.62 13.71 -7.21
N GLY A 116 -11.31 14.50 -6.16
CA GLY A 116 -11.51 15.95 -6.14
C GLY A 116 -10.21 16.77 -6.09
N ALA A 117 -10.34 18.06 -5.74
CA ALA A 117 -9.19 18.96 -5.62
C ALA A 117 -8.42 18.81 -4.30
N GLY A 118 -8.96 18.06 -3.33
CA GLY A 118 -8.31 17.78 -2.05
C GLY A 118 -7.24 16.69 -2.17
N ILE A 119 -6.22 16.76 -1.33
CA ILE A 119 -5.19 15.71 -1.20
C ILE A 119 -5.84 14.42 -0.69
N ALA A 120 -5.44 13.28 -1.23
CA ALA A 120 -5.94 11.98 -0.77
C ALA A 120 -5.50 11.71 0.68
N GLY A 121 -6.25 10.87 1.38
CA GLY A 121 -5.92 10.53 2.76
C GLY A 121 -4.63 9.74 2.87
N ASN A 122 -3.93 9.85 4.00
CA ASN A 122 -2.78 9.00 4.29
C ASN A 122 -3.25 7.70 4.94
N ILE A 123 -2.54 6.60 4.67
CA ILE A 123 -2.72 5.31 5.33
C ILE A 123 -1.51 5.09 6.23
N ASN A 124 -1.74 4.93 7.53
CA ASN A 124 -0.69 4.57 8.49
C ASN A 124 -1.06 3.25 9.16
N LEU A 125 -0.20 2.25 9.03
CA LEU A 125 -0.37 0.92 9.60
C LEU A 125 0.74 0.65 10.61
N ASN A 126 0.34 0.35 11.84
CA ASN A 126 1.25 -0.08 12.89
C ASN A 126 0.78 -1.47 13.35
N THR A 127 1.54 -2.50 12.98
CA THR A 127 1.19 -3.89 13.29
C THR A 127 2.45 -4.75 13.26
N PRO A 128 2.64 -5.69 14.21
CA PRO A 128 3.75 -6.63 14.17
C PRO A 128 3.74 -7.52 12.92
N GLN A 129 2.56 -7.82 12.38
CA GLN A 129 2.42 -8.67 11.19
C GLN A 129 1.41 -8.07 10.22
N LEU A 130 1.80 -7.95 8.96
CA LEU A 130 0.94 -7.53 7.86
C LEU A 130 1.06 -8.52 6.71
N THR A 131 -0.06 -9.09 6.29
CA THR A 131 -0.14 -9.91 5.08
C THR A 131 -1.13 -9.27 4.10
N ILE A 132 -0.68 -9.07 2.87
CA ILE A 132 -1.50 -8.61 1.73
C ILE A 132 -1.43 -9.72 0.69
N ALA A 133 -2.49 -10.53 0.63
CA ALA A 133 -2.52 -11.71 -0.23
C ALA A 133 -3.76 -11.73 -1.12
N ASP A 134 -3.78 -12.65 -2.09
CA ASP A 134 -4.95 -12.98 -2.91
C ASP A 134 -5.56 -11.75 -3.60
N GLN A 135 -4.70 -10.99 -4.29
CA GLN A 135 -5.03 -9.73 -4.98
C GLN A 135 -5.28 -8.54 -4.04
N GLY A 136 -5.07 -8.69 -2.73
CA GLY A 136 -5.26 -7.64 -1.73
C GLY A 136 -4.57 -6.32 -2.08
N MET A 137 -5.19 -5.18 -1.76
CA MET A 137 -4.72 -3.85 -2.15
C MET A 137 -4.64 -2.86 -0.98
N ILE A 138 -3.58 -2.06 -0.92
CA ILE A 138 -3.53 -0.83 -0.11
C ILE A 138 -3.30 0.33 -1.08
N SER A 139 -4.16 1.35 -1.06
CA SER A 139 -4.08 2.43 -2.04
C SER A 139 -4.47 3.81 -1.50
N ALA A 140 -3.61 4.80 -1.75
CA ALA A 140 -3.87 6.21 -1.43
C ALA A 140 -3.84 7.09 -2.70
N ALA A 141 -4.41 6.59 -3.80
CA ALA A 141 -4.39 7.24 -5.12
C ALA A 141 -5.25 8.52 -5.22
N THR A 142 -4.98 9.32 -6.26
CA THR A 142 -5.78 10.48 -6.67
C THR A 142 -6.16 10.37 -8.14
N ALA A 143 -7.43 10.55 -8.43
CA ALA A 143 -7.96 10.75 -9.79
C ALA A 143 -8.34 12.22 -10.07
N GLY A 144 -8.19 13.10 -9.07
CA GLY A 144 -8.57 14.51 -9.13
C GLY A 144 -7.37 15.46 -9.31
N THR A 145 -7.54 16.73 -8.95
CA THR A 145 -6.45 17.73 -9.02
C THR A 145 -5.62 17.83 -7.73
N GLY A 146 -6.00 17.14 -6.66
CA GLY A 146 -5.20 17.01 -5.44
C GLY A 146 -4.11 15.93 -5.56
N SER A 147 -3.08 15.98 -4.70
CA SER A 147 -2.03 14.92 -4.62
C SER A 147 -2.60 13.59 -4.12
N ALA A 148 -1.94 12.48 -4.48
CA ALA A 148 -2.14 11.21 -3.79
C ALA A 148 -1.61 11.30 -2.35
N GLY A 149 -2.15 10.46 -1.48
CA GLY A 149 -1.74 10.35 -0.09
C GLY A 149 -0.51 9.47 0.09
N ASN A 150 0.03 9.48 1.31
CA ASN A 150 1.16 8.64 1.71
C ASN A 150 0.66 7.31 2.28
N ILE A 151 1.48 6.27 2.16
CA ILE A 151 1.28 5.00 2.85
C ILE A 151 2.50 4.75 3.74
N SER A 152 2.28 4.54 5.03
CA SER A 152 3.32 4.17 5.99
C SER A 152 2.95 2.87 6.68
N ILE A 153 3.89 1.92 6.70
CA ILE A 153 3.84 0.70 7.52
C ILE A 153 5.02 0.78 8.48
N ALA A 154 4.75 0.71 9.77
CA ALA A 154 5.77 0.85 10.82
C ALA A 154 5.61 -0.23 11.90
N ASP A 155 6.68 -0.43 12.68
CA ASP A 155 6.75 -1.35 13.82
C ASP A 155 6.35 -2.81 13.49
N ALA A 156 6.64 -3.25 12.25
CA ALA A 156 6.32 -4.61 11.81
C ALA A 156 7.48 -5.59 12.04
N ASP A 157 7.21 -6.74 12.62
CA ASP A 157 8.14 -7.88 12.57
C ASP A 157 8.16 -8.49 11.16
N SER A 158 6.99 -8.60 10.52
CA SER A 158 6.86 -9.23 9.20
C SER A 158 5.83 -8.53 8.34
N VAL A 159 6.23 -8.18 7.12
CA VAL A 159 5.33 -7.76 6.05
C VAL A 159 5.44 -8.76 4.90
N VAL A 160 4.32 -9.28 4.44
CA VAL A 160 4.24 -10.27 3.36
C VAL A 160 3.24 -9.82 2.31
N LEU A 161 3.69 -9.65 1.07
CA LEU A 161 2.85 -9.47 -0.10
C LEU A 161 2.93 -10.75 -0.94
N ASN A 162 1.77 -11.35 -1.22
CA ASN A 162 1.65 -12.56 -2.06
C ASN A 162 0.49 -12.38 -3.04
N GLN A 163 0.75 -12.09 -4.30
CA GLN A 163 -0.25 -11.52 -5.21
C GLN A 163 -0.91 -10.26 -4.62
N GLY A 164 -0.20 -9.48 -3.79
CA GLY A 164 -0.71 -8.29 -3.10
C GLY A 164 -0.15 -6.99 -3.70
N SER A 165 -0.82 -5.87 -3.44
CA SER A 165 -0.36 -4.56 -3.91
C SER A 165 -0.43 -3.45 -2.85
N ILE A 166 0.59 -2.58 -2.86
CA ILE A 166 0.61 -1.30 -2.15
C ILE A 166 0.84 -0.21 -3.18
N SER A 167 -0.01 0.82 -3.22
CA SER A 167 0.09 1.85 -4.26
C SER A 167 -0.28 3.27 -3.83
N THR A 168 0.50 4.24 -4.29
CA THR A 168 0.09 5.64 -4.37
C THR A 168 0.16 6.03 -5.83
N ALA A 169 -0.92 6.53 -6.41
CA ALA A 169 -0.93 6.85 -7.84
C ALA A 169 -1.59 8.20 -8.10
N VAL A 170 -0.97 9.01 -8.96
CA VAL A 170 -1.61 10.14 -9.62
C VAL A 170 -2.14 9.65 -10.95
N GLU A 171 -3.44 9.42 -11.06
CA GLU A 171 -4.06 8.81 -12.23
C GLU A 171 -4.08 9.73 -13.46
N SER A 172 -4.36 9.16 -14.63
CA SER A 172 -4.40 9.90 -15.88
C SER A 172 -5.50 10.97 -15.83
N GLY A 173 -5.15 12.21 -16.21
CA GLY A 173 -6.07 13.35 -16.16
C GLY A 173 -6.01 14.15 -14.86
N ALA A 174 -5.36 13.62 -13.82
CA ALA A 174 -5.03 14.38 -12.63
C ALA A 174 -4.03 15.50 -12.95
N ILE A 175 -4.30 16.71 -12.46
CA ILE A 175 -3.42 17.87 -12.58
C ILE A 175 -2.98 18.26 -11.18
N VAL A 176 -1.91 17.63 -10.72
CA VAL A 176 -1.31 17.93 -9.41
C VAL A 176 -0.35 19.10 -9.59
N SER A 177 -0.38 20.06 -8.66
CA SER A 177 0.62 21.13 -8.66
C SER A 177 2.00 20.52 -8.45
N VAL A 178 3.00 20.99 -9.19
CA VAL A 178 4.41 20.58 -8.96
C VAL A 178 4.94 21.01 -7.59
N THR A 179 4.21 21.89 -6.89
CA THR A 179 4.49 22.31 -5.50
C THR A 179 3.73 21.49 -4.46
N ALA A 180 2.84 20.60 -4.88
CA ALA A 180 2.11 19.76 -3.95
C ALA A 180 3.04 18.68 -3.35
N PRO A 181 2.77 18.21 -2.13
CA PRO A 181 3.56 17.14 -1.53
C PRO A 181 3.61 15.90 -2.43
N ARG A 182 4.78 15.25 -2.48
CA ARG A 182 4.95 13.94 -3.11
C ARG A 182 4.21 12.87 -2.30
N SER A 183 3.77 11.83 -2.98
CA SER A 183 3.03 10.69 -2.42
C SER A 183 3.96 9.52 -2.19
N ASN A 184 4.38 9.33 -0.93
CA ASN A 184 5.43 8.39 -0.58
C ASN A 184 4.87 7.08 -0.04
N ILE A 185 5.62 6.00 -0.24
CA ILE A 185 5.41 4.72 0.42
C ILE A 185 6.62 4.49 1.33
N THR A 186 6.38 4.37 2.64
CA THR A 186 7.40 4.05 3.64
C THR A 186 7.05 2.71 4.29
N ILE A 187 8.00 1.78 4.33
CA ILE A 187 7.83 0.48 5.00
C ILE A 187 9.01 0.25 5.92
N GLU A 188 8.73 0.13 7.21
CA GLU A 188 9.69 -0.25 8.26
C GLU A 188 9.26 -1.59 8.86
N ALA A 189 10.10 -2.61 8.67
CA ALA A 189 9.86 -3.94 9.18
C ALA A 189 11.16 -4.64 9.60
N ASN A 190 11.07 -5.77 10.31
CA ASN A 190 12.22 -6.67 10.44
C ASN A 190 12.42 -7.48 9.16
N GLN A 191 11.33 -8.03 8.61
CA GLN A 191 11.35 -8.78 7.36
C GLN A 191 10.26 -8.29 6.40
N LEU A 192 10.63 -8.06 5.13
CA LEU A 192 9.69 -7.80 4.04
C LEU A 192 9.85 -8.84 2.93
N ASN A 193 8.75 -9.52 2.61
CA ASN A 193 8.65 -10.47 1.51
C ASN A 193 7.64 -9.97 0.48
N VAL A 194 8.06 -9.86 -0.78
CA VAL A 194 7.18 -9.46 -1.89
C VAL A 194 7.31 -10.52 -2.98
N SER A 195 6.30 -11.39 -3.09
CA SER A 195 6.33 -12.56 -3.97
C SER A 195 5.12 -12.65 -4.90
N ASP A 196 5.21 -13.52 -5.91
CA ASP A 196 4.06 -13.99 -6.70
C ASP A 196 3.24 -12.85 -7.32
N ASP A 197 3.83 -12.11 -8.27
CA ASP A 197 3.24 -10.98 -8.98
C ASP A 197 2.80 -9.80 -8.08
N SER A 198 3.29 -9.75 -6.85
CA SER A 198 3.04 -8.64 -5.93
C SER A 198 3.72 -7.35 -6.37
N SER A 199 3.18 -6.21 -5.91
CA SER A 199 3.70 -4.90 -6.28
C SER A 199 3.68 -3.84 -5.18
N ILE A 200 4.70 -2.97 -5.18
CA ILE A 200 4.77 -1.73 -4.39
C ILE A 200 5.04 -0.59 -5.36
N ILE A 201 4.05 0.28 -5.57
CA ILE A 201 4.04 1.23 -6.68
C ILE A 201 3.74 2.65 -6.21
N SER A 202 4.68 3.57 -6.42
CA SER A 202 4.36 5.01 -6.46
C SER A 202 4.40 5.46 -7.91
N SER A 203 3.34 6.08 -8.45
CA SER A 203 3.35 6.42 -9.87
C SER A 203 2.59 7.69 -10.20
N THR A 204 2.94 8.27 -11.36
CA THR A 204 2.23 9.41 -11.94
C THR A 204 1.95 9.17 -13.42
N ALA A 205 0.67 9.24 -13.79
CA ALA A 205 0.17 9.25 -15.16
C ALA A 205 -0.40 10.61 -15.58
N GLY A 206 -0.53 11.54 -14.62
CA GLY A 206 -0.94 12.93 -14.82
C GLY A 206 0.23 13.91 -14.77
N LYS A 207 -0.06 15.16 -14.42
CA LYS A 207 0.99 16.15 -14.12
C LYS A 207 1.34 16.09 -12.63
N GLY A 208 2.62 15.96 -12.31
CA GLY A 208 3.12 15.80 -10.95
C GLY A 208 4.25 14.79 -10.90
N ASN A 209 5.13 14.88 -9.91
CA ASN A 209 6.24 13.92 -9.75
C ASN A 209 5.70 12.59 -9.17
N ALA A 210 6.31 11.47 -9.56
CA ALA A 210 6.12 10.24 -8.80
C ALA A 210 6.72 10.44 -7.40
N GLY A 211 6.13 9.81 -6.40
CA GLY A 211 6.63 9.91 -5.03
C GLY A 211 7.60 8.80 -4.67
N GLU A 212 8.23 8.94 -3.52
CA GLU A 212 9.37 8.12 -3.15
C GLU A 212 8.92 6.80 -2.54
N ILE A 213 9.75 5.76 -2.71
CA ILE A 213 9.58 4.48 -2.01
C ILE A 213 10.79 4.31 -1.10
N GLU A 214 10.54 4.25 0.20
CA GLU A 214 11.55 4.02 1.22
C GLU A 214 11.21 2.73 1.98
N ILE A 215 12.12 1.77 1.97
CA ILE A 215 11.93 0.49 2.63
C ILE A 215 13.14 0.22 3.50
N THR A 216 12.89 0.04 4.79
CA THR A 216 13.87 -0.45 5.75
C THR A 216 13.39 -1.80 6.30
N ALA A 217 14.12 -2.86 5.96
CA ALA A 217 13.91 -4.20 6.50
C ALA A 217 15.12 -4.60 7.35
N SER A 218 15.04 -4.50 8.68
CA SER A 218 16.23 -4.60 9.55
C SER A 218 17.01 -5.90 9.40
N ASP A 219 16.36 -7.02 9.06
CA ASP A 219 17.00 -8.32 8.83
C ASP A 219 17.00 -8.68 7.34
N ARG A 220 15.82 -8.72 6.70
CA ARG A 220 15.71 -9.31 5.36
C ARG A 220 14.67 -8.65 4.46
N LEU A 221 15.10 -8.31 3.25
CA LEU A 221 14.25 -7.95 2.12
C LEU A 221 14.31 -9.06 1.05
N SER A 222 13.17 -9.54 0.60
CA SER A 222 13.08 -10.55 -0.46
C SER A 222 12.07 -10.17 -1.51
N LEU A 223 12.53 -10.04 -2.75
CA LEU A 223 11.69 -9.83 -3.93
C LEU A 223 11.81 -11.05 -4.84
N ASP A 224 10.69 -11.71 -5.11
CA ASP A 224 10.63 -12.87 -5.99
C ASP A 224 9.45 -12.72 -6.95
N ASN A 225 9.70 -12.70 -8.26
CA ASN A 225 8.64 -12.47 -9.26
C ASN A 225 7.70 -11.31 -8.89
N SER A 226 8.28 -10.18 -8.52
CA SER A 226 7.53 -9.03 -7.98
C SER A 226 8.07 -7.69 -8.46
N ARG A 227 7.38 -6.61 -8.11
CA ARG A 227 7.71 -5.27 -8.62
C ARG A 227 7.75 -4.22 -7.52
N ILE A 228 8.85 -3.47 -7.44
CA ILE A 228 8.91 -2.18 -6.75
C ILE A 228 9.12 -1.10 -7.80
N SER A 229 8.25 -0.10 -7.88
CA SER A 229 8.41 0.93 -8.89
C SER A 229 7.94 2.32 -8.46
N SER A 230 8.79 3.32 -8.70
CA SER A 230 8.47 4.73 -8.56
C SER A 230 8.60 5.45 -9.90
N GLU A 231 7.53 5.47 -10.70
CA GLU A 231 7.62 5.76 -12.14
C GLU A 231 6.68 6.86 -12.63
N VAL A 232 7.15 7.57 -13.66
CA VAL A 232 6.32 8.43 -14.50
C VAL A 232 5.89 7.61 -15.71
N THR A 233 4.60 7.31 -15.81
CA THR A 233 4.06 6.48 -16.91
C THR A 233 4.03 7.27 -18.22
N SER A 234 3.66 6.61 -19.33
CA SER A 234 3.78 7.18 -20.69
C SER A 234 3.01 8.48 -20.93
N THR A 235 1.95 8.74 -20.17
CA THR A 235 1.17 9.99 -20.23
C THR A 235 1.62 11.02 -19.20
N GLY A 236 2.45 10.62 -18.24
CA GLY A 236 2.87 11.42 -17.10
C GLY A 236 3.83 12.55 -17.47
N ILE A 237 3.75 13.65 -16.72
CA ILE A 237 4.68 14.77 -16.79
C ILE A 237 5.16 15.10 -15.37
N GLY A 238 6.41 14.76 -15.08
CA GLY A 238 7.04 14.92 -13.77
C GLY A 238 8.34 14.12 -13.69
N THR A 239 9.05 14.21 -12.57
CA THR A 239 10.23 13.38 -12.32
C THR A 239 9.81 12.02 -11.73
N GLY A 240 10.54 10.96 -12.08
CA GLY A 240 10.51 9.69 -11.33
C GLY A 240 10.85 9.93 -9.86
N GLY A 241 10.29 9.12 -8.97
CA GLY A 241 10.57 9.21 -7.54
C GLY A 241 11.70 8.27 -7.16
N ASN A 242 12.49 8.63 -6.16
CA ASN A 242 13.61 7.80 -5.74
C ASN A 242 13.10 6.52 -5.05
N ILE A 243 13.89 5.45 -5.17
CA ILE A 243 13.70 4.21 -4.43
C ILE A 243 14.92 4.01 -3.53
N SER A 244 14.70 3.95 -2.21
CA SER A 244 15.72 3.66 -1.21
C SER A 244 15.37 2.36 -0.49
N LEU A 245 16.26 1.38 -0.55
CA LEU A 245 16.10 0.07 0.08
C LEU A 245 17.26 -0.18 1.04
N ASN A 246 16.96 -0.41 2.31
CA ASN A 246 17.94 -0.68 3.36
C ASN A 246 17.62 -1.99 4.08
N THR A 247 18.59 -2.90 4.16
CA THR A 247 18.44 -4.17 4.86
C THR A 247 19.78 -4.78 5.22
N ASP A 248 19.82 -5.86 6.02
CA ASP A 248 21.02 -6.67 6.19
C ASP A 248 21.18 -7.64 5.01
N ASN A 249 20.12 -8.38 4.70
CA ASN A 249 20.11 -9.41 3.66
C ASN A 249 19.08 -9.12 2.58
N PHE A 250 19.54 -8.89 1.35
CA PHE A 250 18.68 -8.63 0.19
C PHE A 250 18.80 -9.72 -0.88
N SER A 251 17.66 -10.30 -1.27
CA SER A 251 17.51 -11.18 -2.43
C SER A 251 16.51 -10.62 -3.45
N VAL A 252 16.88 -10.59 -4.73
CA VAL A 252 16.01 -10.21 -5.86
C VAL A 252 16.06 -11.31 -6.92
N THR A 253 14.99 -12.08 -7.04
CA THR A 253 14.93 -13.34 -7.79
C THR A 253 13.77 -13.39 -8.78
N SER A 254 13.79 -14.38 -9.69
CA SER A 254 12.63 -14.80 -10.50
C SER A 254 11.93 -13.68 -11.29
N ASN A 255 12.69 -12.86 -12.03
CA ASN A 255 12.20 -11.70 -12.80
C ASN A 255 11.73 -10.50 -11.95
N ALA A 256 12.01 -10.49 -10.65
CA ALA A 256 11.69 -9.34 -9.83
C ALA A 256 12.34 -8.06 -10.37
N THR A 257 11.60 -6.95 -10.30
CA THR A 257 11.98 -5.67 -10.90
C THR A 257 11.92 -4.54 -9.88
N ILE A 258 12.98 -3.74 -9.83
CA ILE A 258 13.04 -2.46 -9.10
C ILE A 258 13.23 -1.35 -10.13
N SER A 259 12.34 -0.36 -10.17
CA SER A 259 12.36 0.62 -11.27
C SER A 259 11.92 2.02 -10.86
N SER A 260 12.81 2.99 -11.03
CA SER A 260 12.54 4.43 -10.91
C SER A 260 12.47 5.12 -12.29
N ALA A 261 12.09 4.34 -13.31
CA ALA A 261 12.11 4.75 -14.70
C ALA A 261 11.05 5.81 -15.05
N THR A 262 11.27 6.50 -16.17
CA THR A 262 10.27 7.39 -16.78
C THR A 262 9.95 6.93 -18.20
N ALA A 263 8.67 6.71 -18.49
CA ALA A 263 8.13 6.46 -19.83
C ALA A 263 7.42 7.68 -20.44
N GLY A 264 7.11 8.70 -19.61
CA GLY A 264 6.54 9.98 -20.00
C GLY A 264 7.59 11.09 -20.09
N ARG A 265 7.23 12.31 -19.68
CA ARG A 265 8.12 13.48 -19.75
C ARG A 265 8.67 13.85 -18.38
N GLY A 266 9.98 13.71 -18.22
CA GLY A 266 10.78 14.13 -17.09
C GLY A 266 11.91 13.15 -16.82
N ASP A 267 12.76 13.51 -15.85
CA ASP A 267 13.94 12.71 -15.52
C ASP A 267 13.53 11.49 -14.68
N ALA A 268 14.20 10.36 -14.88
CA ALA A 268 14.08 9.20 -14.01
C ALA A 268 14.64 9.50 -12.61
N GLY A 269 14.12 8.82 -11.58
CA GLY A 269 14.62 8.97 -10.22
C GLY A 269 15.75 7.99 -9.91
N GLN A 270 16.39 8.14 -8.76
CA GLN A 270 17.51 7.30 -8.34
C GLN A 270 17.04 5.98 -7.72
N VAL A 271 17.86 4.94 -7.84
CA VAL A 271 17.72 3.73 -7.02
C VAL A 271 18.94 3.59 -6.12
N GLU A 272 18.73 3.57 -4.81
CA GLU A 272 19.76 3.35 -3.80
C GLU A 272 19.43 2.08 -3.01
N ILE A 273 20.38 1.17 -2.94
CA ILE A 273 20.24 -0.10 -2.24
C ILE A 273 21.44 -0.26 -1.31
N THR A 274 21.15 -0.39 -0.02
CA THR A 274 22.13 -0.76 1.00
C THR A 274 21.74 -2.09 1.60
N ALA A 275 22.60 -3.10 1.44
CA ALA A 275 22.47 -4.41 2.06
C ALA A 275 23.72 -4.65 2.93
N SER A 276 23.62 -4.52 4.24
CA SER A 276 24.79 -4.48 5.13
C SER A 276 25.65 -5.74 5.06
N ASP A 277 25.03 -6.91 4.85
CA ASP A 277 25.72 -8.20 4.71
C ASP A 277 25.75 -8.65 3.24
N ARG A 278 24.58 -8.92 2.65
CA ARG A 278 24.51 -9.57 1.34
C ARG A 278 23.44 -9.00 0.43
N LEU A 279 23.81 -8.74 -0.82
CA LEU A 279 22.90 -8.48 -1.93
C LEU A 279 23.06 -9.56 -3.02
N SER A 280 21.99 -10.28 -3.32
CA SER A 280 21.94 -11.25 -4.42
C SER A 280 20.89 -10.89 -5.44
N LEU A 281 21.32 -10.81 -6.70
CA LEU A 281 20.47 -10.58 -7.86
C LEU A 281 20.51 -11.84 -8.73
N ASP A 282 19.39 -12.53 -8.90
CA ASP A 282 19.31 -13.73 -9.74
C ASP A 282 18.16 -13.58 -10.73
N ASN A 283 18.48 -13.53 -12.03
CA ASN A 283 17.48 -13.31 -13.08
C ASN A 283 16.52 -12.15 -12.75
N SER A 284 17.05 -10.97 -12.43
CA SER A 284 16.28 -9.81 -11.97
C SER A 284 16.71 -8.51 -12.65
N ARG A 285 15.96 -7.42 -12.41
CA ARG A 285 16.19 -6.13 -13.07
C ARG A 285 16.10 -4.95 -12.11
N ILE A 286 17.12 -4.08 -12.15
CA ILE A 286 17.09 -2.76 -11.50
C ILE A 286 17.23 -1.69 -12.59
N SER A 287 16.39 -0.65 -12.54
CA SER A 287 16.32 0.35 -13.61
C SER A 287 16.05 1.76 -13.11
N SER A 288 16.74 2.72 -13.72
CA SER A 288 16.53 4.16 -13.56
C SER A 288 16.57 4.84 -14.95
N ALA A 289 16.01 4.17 -15.96
CA ALA A 289 16.09 4.59 -17.35
C ALA A 289 14.95 5.54 -17.74
N VAL A 290 15.19 6.36 -18.77
CA VAL A 290 14.12 6.93 -19.59
C VAL A 290 13.84 5.93 -20.71
N THR A 291 12.63 5.40 -20.77
CA THR A 291 12.27 4.36 -21.75
C THR A 291 12.07 4.95 -23.15
N SER A 292 11.87 4.09 -24.17
CA SER A 292 11.81 4.49 -25.59
C SER A 292 10.76 5.56 -25.93
N THR A 293 9.74 5.73 -25.09
CA THR A 293 8.68 6.74 -25.28
C THR A 293 8.90 7.98 -24.43
N GLY A 294 9.86 7.94 -23.50
CA GLY A 294 10.09 9.00 -22.53
C GLY A 294 11.01 10.10 -23.02
N ILE A 295 10.95 11.26 -22.37
CA ILE A 295 11.80 12.41 -22.62
C ILE A 295 12.36 12.89 -21.28
N GLY A 296 13.67 12.81 -21.08
CA GLY A 296 14.37 13.25 -19.87
C GLY A 296 15.76 12.64 -19.79
N THR A 297 16.38 12.72 -18.62
CA THR A 297 17.64 12.02 -18.31
C THR A 297 17.39 10.79 -17.45
N GLY A 298 18.17 9.73 -17.67
CA GLY A 298 18.22 8.59 -16.75
C GLY A 298 18.84 8.99 -15.42
N GLY A 299 18.52 8.25 -14.36
CA GLY A 299 19.15 8.40 -13.06
C GLY A 299 20.23 7.35 -12.81
N ASN A 300 20.80 7.44 -11.61
CA ASN A 300 21.84 6.57 -11.08
C ASN A 300 21.23 5.41 -10.31
N ILE A 301 21.95 4.30 -10.33
CA ILE A 301 21.73 3.14 -9.47
C ILE A 301 22.97 3.00 -8.59
N SER A 302 22.79 3.03 -7.27
CA SER A 302 23.84 2.85 -6.27
C SER A 302 23.55 1.58 -5.47
N LEU A 303 24.51 0.67 -5.41
CA LEU A 303 24.44 -0.57 -4.65
C LEU A 303 25.61 -0.59 -3.65
N ASN A 304 25.30 -0.74 -2.36
CA ASN A 304 26.27 -0.82 -1.29
C ASN A 304 26.06 -2.11 -0.50
N THR A 305 27.05 -3.00 -0.48
CA THR A 305 26.99 -4.26 0.27
C THR A 305 28.38 -4.84 0.51
N ASP A 306 28.53 -5.64 1.55
CA ASP A 306 29.75 -6.40 1.82
C ASP A 306 29.90 -7.60 0.87
N ASN A 307 28.80 -8.32 0.61
CA ASN A 307 28.77 -9.51 -0.23
C ASN A 307 27.78 -9.36 -1.39
N PHE A 308 28.31 -9.16 -2.61
CA PHE A 308 27.49 -9.01 -3.82
C PHE A 308 27.55 -10.24 -4.73
N SER A 309 26.40 -10.77 -5.13
CA SER A 309 26.29 -11.82 -6.16
C SER A 309 25.27 -11.47 -7.25
N VAL A 310 25.60 -11.80 -8.50
CA VAL A 310 24.71 -11.63 -9.66
C VAL A 310 24.76 -12.90 -10.52
N THR A 311 23.60 -13.49 -10.81
CA THR A 311 23.46 -14.71 -11.64
C THR A 311 22.39 -14.59 -12.70
#